data_AF-A0A7J6ACN0-F1
#
_entry.id   AF-A0A7J6ACN0-F1
#
_cell.length_a   1.000
_cell.length_b   1.000
_cell.length_c   1.000
_cell.angle_alpha   90.00
_cell.angle_beta   90.00
_cell.angle_gamma   90.00
#
_symmetry.space_group_name_H-M   'P 1'
#
loop_
_entity.id
_entity.type
_entity.pdbx_description
1 polymer ?
#
loop_
_entity_poly.entity_id
_entity_poly.type
_entity_poly.pdbx_seq_one_letter_code
_entity_poly.pdbx_strand_id
1 'polypeptide(L)'
;SVHQELGESLNTKPKFPVTCGNKEGILHKDKLSKKELCILSNGRWFTPTEFEKLGGKEKNKKWKFSILYNQIPLQTFIQVNM
;
A
#
# COMPACT_ATOMS: atom_id res chain seq x y z
N SER A 1 17.47 5.75 -10.30
CA SER A 1 16.18 6.44 -10.52
C SER A 1 15.32 6.19 -9.30
N VAL A 2 14.59 7.19 -8.80
CA VAL A 2 13.78 7.07 -7.56
C VAL A 2 12.84 5.87 -7.58
N HIS A 3 12.31 5.49 -8.75
CA HIS A 3 11.46 4.30 -8.89
C HIS A 3 12.21 2.98 -8.64
N GLN A 4 13.48 2.89 -9.04
CA GLN A 4 14.31 1.70 -8.86
C GLN A 4 14.69 1.53 -7.38
N GLU A 5 15.12 2.61 -6.72
CA GLU A 5 15.47 2.60 -5.30
C GLU A 5 14.27 2.24 -4.41
N LEU A 6 13.08 2.80 -4.72
CA LEU A 6 11.86 2.48 -3.99
C LEU A 6 11.39 1.03 -4.26
N GLY A 7 11.57 0.53 -5.48
CA GLY A 7 11.32 -0.87 -5.81
C GLY A 7 12.22 -1.85 -5.05
N GLU A 8 13.52 -1.59 -5.01
CA GLU A 8 14.49 -2.38 -4.21
C GLU A 8 14.19 -2.30 -2.71
N SER A 9 13.80 -1.12 -2.22
CA SER A 9 13.35 -0.95 -0.84
C SER A 9 12.08 -1.74 -0.53
N LEU A 10 11.14 -1.85 -1.47
CA LEU A 10 9.93 -2.66 -1.31
C LEU A 10 10.24 -4.16 -1.28
N ASN A 11 11.27 -4.61 -2.00
CA ASN A 11 11.69 -6.01 -2.00
C ASN A 11 12.29 -6.43 -0.66
N THR A 12 13.05 -5.56 -0.01
CA THR A 12 13.78 -5.86 1.22
C THR A 12 13.01 -5.56 2.50
N LYS A 13 12.11 -4.57 2.50
CA LYS A 13 11.38 -4.17 3.71
C LYS A 13 10.10 -5.00 3.91
N PRO A 14 9.91 -5.63 5.08
CA PRO A 14 8.69 -6.39 5.37
C PRO A 14 7.47 -5.48 5.59
N LYS A 15 7.70 -4.20 5.90
CA LYS A 15 6.66 -3.19 6.08
C LYS A 15 7.12 -1.82 5.57
N PHE A 16 6.19 -1.02 5.05
CA PHE A 16 6.51 0.29 4.48
C PHE A 16 5.32 1.27 4.62
N PRO A 17 5.60 2.58 4.70
CA PRO A 17 4.54 3.58 4.80
C PRO A 17 3.75 3.65 3.50
N VAL A 18 2.46 3.86 3.60
CA VAL A 18 1.56 4.05 2.47
C VAL A 18 0.59 5.19 2.74
N THR A 19 0.10 5.81 1.67
CA THR A 19 -0.94 6.82 1.73
C THR A 19 -2.10 6.49 0.80
N CYS A 20 -3.30 6.97 1.12
CA CYS A 20 -4.44 6.97 0.21
C CYS A 20 -5.28 8.22 0.48
N GLY A 21 -5.34 9.14 -0.49
CA GLY A 21 -5.90 10.47 -0.24
C GLY A 21 -5.11 11.20 0.84
N ASN A 22 -5.77 11.62 1.92
CA ASN A 22 -5.15 12.26 3.08
C ASN A 22 -4.91 11.30 4.27
N LYS A 23 -5.00 9.99 4.03
CA LYS A 23 -4.80 8.97 5.07
C LYS A 23 -3.43 8.35 4.92
N GLU A 24 -2.78 8.12 6.06
CA GLU A 24 -1.48 7.48 6.17
C GLU A 24 -1.64 6.14 6.85
N GLY A 25 -0.76 5.19 6.53
CA GLY A 25 -0.71 3.89 7.17
C GLY A 25 0.62 3.19 6.92
N ILE A 26 0.77 2.00 7.52
CA ILE A 26 1.92 1.12 7.30
C ILE A 26 1.39 -0.19 6.73
N LEU A 27 1.84 -0.55 5.53
CA LEU A 27 1.51 -1.82 4.89
C LEU A 27 2.50 -2.89 5.34
N HIS A 28 1.99 -4.05 5.73
CA HIS A 28 2.73 -5.24 6.12
C HIS A 28 2.65 -6.29 5.01
N LYS A 29 3.78 -6.60 4.35
CA LYS A 29 3.84 -7.50 3.19
C LYS A 29 3.45 -8.93 3.52
N ASP A 30 3.91 -9.44 4.66
CA ASP A 30 3.61 -10.79 5.13
C ASP A 30 2.10 -11.01 5.32
N LYS A 31 1.40 -10.02 5.87
CA LYS A 31 -0.05 -10.02 6.03
C LYS A 31 -0.79 -9.86 4.71
N LEU A 32 -0.25 -9.04 3.80
CA LEU A 32 -0.79 -8.85 2.46
C LEU A 32 -0.75 -10.15 1.66
N SER A 33 0.37 -10.88 1.68
CA SER A 33 0.51 -12.19 1.01
C SER A 33 -0.45 -13.24 1.57
N LYS A 34 -0.78 -13.16 2.86
CA LYS A 34 -1.78 -14.02 3.53
C LYS A 34 -3.23 -13.56 3.33
N LYS A 35 -3.46 -12.44 2.62
CA LYS A 35 -4.78 -11.82 2.42
C LYS A 35 -5.49 -11.45 3.74
N GLU A 36 -4.71 -11.12 4.77
CA GLU A 36 -5.22 -10.61 6.06
C GLU A 36 -5.41 -9.08 6.03
N LEU A 37 -5.95 -8.51 7.11
CA LEU A 37 -5.83 -7.08 7.38
C LEU A 37 -4.34 -6.74 7.48
N CYS A 38 -3.84 -5.92 6.57
CA CYS A 38 -2.41 -5.75 6.34
C CYS A 38 -1.94 -4.30 6.40
N ILE A 39 -2.85 -3.34 6.59
CA ILE A 39 -2.51 -1.92 6.71
C ILE A 39 -2.90 -1.44 8.09
N LEU A 40 -1.93 -0.95 8.87
CA LEU A 40 -2.16 -0.31 10.16
C LEU A 40 -2.28 1.21 9.94
N SER A 41 -3.42 1.79 10.31
CA SER A 41 -3.65 3.24 10.24
C SER A 41 -4.43 3.69 11.48
N ASN A 42 -3.95 4.74 12.16
CA ASN A 42 -4.57 5.26 13.38
C ASN A 42 -4.95 4.17 14.42
N GLY A 43 -4.04 3.20 14.63
CA GLY A 43 -4.25 2.11 15.59
C GLY A 43 -5.25 1.03 15.17
N ARG A 44 -5.78 1.07 13.94
CA ARG A 44 -6.73 0.08 13.40
C ARG A 44 -6.15 -0.61 12.18
N TRP A 45 -6.53 -1.88 12.02
CA TRP A 45 -6.13 -2.72 10.90
C TRP A 45 -7.16 -2.68 9.78
N PHE A 46 -6.68 -2.63 8.54
CA PHE A 46 -7.49 -2.54 7.34
C PHE A 46 -6.99 -3.50 6.26
N THR A 47 -7.91 -4.05 5.47
CA THR A 47 -7.57 -4.56 4.13
C THR A 47 -7.17 -3.40 3.21
N PRO A 48 -6.47 -3.65 2.09
CA PRO A 48 -6.19 -2.61 1.10
C PRO A 48 -7.43 -1.89 0.59
N THR A 49 -8.54 -2.61 0.38
CA THR A 49 -9.80 -2.02 -0.08
C THR A 49 -10.48 -1.18 1.00
N GLU A 50 -10.44 -1.58 2.27
CA GLU A 50 -10.98 -0.74 3.35
C GLU A 50 -10.14 0.51 3.57
N PHE A 51 -8.82 0.43 3.43
CA PHE A 51 -7.96 1.60 3.48
C PHE A 51 -8.20 2.54 2.29
N GLU A 52 -8.44 1.99 1.09
CA GLU A 52 -8.87 2.77 -0.08
C GLU A 52 -10.18 3.52 0.17
N LYS A 53 -11.17 2.85 0.80
CA LYS A 53 -12.43 3.48 1.24
C LYS A 53 -12.19 4.57 2.28
N LEU A 54 -11.33 4.34 3.26
CA LEU A 54 -10.97 5.32 4.28
C LEU A 54 -10.38 6.60 3.67
N GLY A 55 -9.64 6.46 2.57
CA GLY A 55 -9.08 7.55 1.78
C GLY A 55 -10.04 8.20 0.77
N GLY A 56 -11.31 7.80 0.73
CA GLY A 56 -12.32 8.36 -0.18
C GLY A 56 -12.12 8.01 -1.66
N LYS A 57 -11.54 6.84 -1.96
CA LYS A 57 -11.25 6.36 -3.32
C LYS A 57 -12.04 5.10 -3.69
N GLU A 58 -13.15 4.84 -3.03
CA GLU A 58 -13.93 3.60 -3.11
C GLU A 58 -14.57 3.32 -4.49
N LYS A 59 -14.73 4.34 -5.33
CA LYS A 59 -15.47 4.23 -6.60
C LYS A 59 -14.84 3.26 -7.61
N ASN A 60 -13.54 2.97 -7.49
CA ASN A 60 -12.82 2.18 -8.50
C ASN A 60 -12.32 0.81 -8.02
N LYS A 61 -12.43 0.47 -6.72
CA LYS A 61 -11.91 -0.79 -6.12
C LYS A 61 -10.51 -1.17 -6.65
N LYS A 62 -9.66 -0.17 -6.88
CA LYS A 62 -8.37 -0.28 -7.58
C LYS A 62 -7.28 0.14 -6.61
N TRP A 63 -7.25 -0.51 -5.44
CA TRP A 63 -6.38 -0.14 -4.33
C TRP A 63 -4.90 -0.03 -4.73
N LYS A 64 -4.44 -0.83 -5.70
CA LYS A 64 -3.05 -0.76 -6.22
C LYS A 64 -2.72 0.59 -6.90
N PHE A 65 -3.72 1.28 -7.44
CA PHE A 65 -3.59 2.62 -8.02
C PHE A 65 -3.84 3.73 -7.01
N SER A 66 -4.79 3.50 -6.09
CA SER A 66 -5.22 4.50 -5.11
C SER A 66 -4.27 4.63 -3.92
N ILE A 67 -3.59 3.53 -3.56
CA ILE A 67 -2.61 3.48 -2.48
C ILE A 67 -1.23 3.79 -3.06
N LEU A 68 -0.54 4.73 -2.41
CA LEU A 68 0.74 5.25 -2.84
C LEU A 68 1.82 4.86 -1.82
N TYR A 69 3.02 4.56 -2.31
CA TYR A 69 4.26 4.55 -1.53
C TYR A 69 5.13 5.70 -2.03
N ASN A 70 5.44 6.65 -1.14
CA ASN A 70 6.21 7.84 -1.48
C ASN A 70 5.63 8.60 -2.71
N GLN A 71 4.32 8.81 -2.70
CA GLN A 71 3.54 9.45 -3.77
C GLN A 71 3.48 8.69 -5.11
N ILE A 72 4.00 7.46 -5.18
CA ILE A 72 3.97 6.62 -6.38
C ILE A 72 2.97 5.46 -6.16
N PRO A 73 2.05 5.19 -7.11
CA PRO A 73 1.11 4.08 -6.99
C PRO A 73 1.80 2.74 -6.75
N LEU A 74 1.25 1.93 -5.84
CA LEU A 74 1.81 0.60 -5.57
C LEU A 74 1.88 -0.28 -6.82
N GLN A 75 0.94 -0.13 -7.75
CA GLN A 75 0.93 -0.85 -9.03
C GLN A 75 2.26 -0.76 -9.78
N THR A 76 2.94 0.39 -9.73
CA THR A 76 4.25 0.60 -10.38
C THR A 76 5.30 -0.39 -9.90
N PHE A 77 5.21 -0.84 -8.65
CA PHE A 77 6.19 -1.73 -8.02
C PHE A 77 5.72 -3.18 -7.96
N ILE A 78 4.41 -3.42 -7.92
CA ILE A 78 3.81 -4.76 -7.83
C ILE A 78 4.09 -5.60 -9.09
N GLN A 79 4.30 -4.95 -10.23
CA GLN A 79 4.63 -5.64 -11.48
C GLN A 79 6.04 -6.25 -11.47
N VAL A 80 6.83 -5.97 -10.42
CA VAL A 80 8.22 -6.41 -10.23
C VAL A 80 8.33 -7.55 -9.19
N ASN A 81 7.31 -8.41 -9.07
CA ASN A 81 7.22 -9.59 -8.19
C ASN A 81 6.63 -9.33 -6.78
N MET A 82 5.30 -9.21 -6.69
CA MET A 82 4.57 -9.71 -5.51
C MET A 82 3.99 -11.09 -5.78
#